data_AF-A0AAD1WAB9-F1
#
_entry.id   AF-A0AAD1WAB9-F1
#
_cell.length_a   1.000
_cell.length_b   1.000
_cell.length_c   1.000
_cell.angle_alpha   90.00
_cell.angle_beta   90.00
_cell.angle_gamma   90.00
#
_symmetry.space_group_name_H-M   'P 1'
#
loop_
_entity.id
_entity.type
_entity.pdbx_description
1 polymer ?
#
loop_
_entity_poly.entity_id
_entity_poly.type
_entity_poly.pdbx_seq_one_letter_code
_entity_poly.pdbx_strand_id
1 'polypeptide(L)'
;MAGDPKWVDIIERDLHRQFPFHEMFVARGGHGQQDLFKVLKAYTLYRPEEGYCQAQAPIAAVLLMHMPAEQAFWCLVQICEKYLPGYYSEKLEAIQLDGRILFSLLRKVSPVAYKHLSKQKIDPILYMTEWFMCAFSRTLPWSSVLRVWDMFFCEGVKIVFRVALVLLKYTLGSSEKLKSCQGQYETMEKLKAIDPKYMQENFLIGEIVELQITERDVEREHLIQLKKWKEEFGELQCKSPPRMHGAKAISDSDPPNHKPLEHSPSIILPSNTSAIKKTREQKQMEKEQEKQRAKVAKEREKEEKEKKKLEKKKSKGKGDQSNGNVKEENGGEGTRDHRQEPVQPLVPKQNLKDTLKVHQSNESLCSKESEDTYL
;
A
#
# COMPACT_ATOMS: atom_id res chain seq x y z
N MET A 1 5.69 1.59 19.26
CA MET A 1 5.72 0.45 20.21
C MET A 1 7.03 -0.30 20.06
N ALA A 2 7.52 -0.96 21.12
CA ALA A 2 8.86 -1.57 21.13
C ALA A 2 9.03 -2.77 20.18
N GLY A 3 7.96 -3.49 19.82
CA GLY A 3 8.04 -4.74 19.04
C GLY A 3 8.42 -5.92 19.94
N ASP A 4 8.07 -7.15 19.53
CA ASP A 4 8.56 -8.37 20.19
C ASP A 4 10.09 -8.47 19.95
N PRO A 5 10.93 -8.59 21.01
CA PRO A 5 12.38 -8.72 20.87
C PRO A 5 12.81 -9.85 19.93
N LYS A 6 12.08 -10.98 19.93
CA LYS A 6 12.36 -12.12 19.04
C LYS A 6 12.35 -11.67 17.58
N TRP A 7 11.32 -10.94 17.18
CA TRP A 7 11.16 -10.52 15.79
C TRP A 7 12.12 -9.40 15.42
N VAL A 8 12.35 -8.45 16.34
CA VAL A 8 13.33 -7.38 16.16
C VAL A 8 14.71 -7.95 15.84
N ASP A 9 15.20 -8.89 16.65
CA ASP A 9 16.52 -9.50 16.47
C ASP A 9 16.64 -10.29 15.15
N ILE A 10 15.56 -10.95 14.73
CA ILE A 10 15.54 -11.68 13.45
C ILE A 10 15.58 -10.69 12.28
N ILE A 11 14.77 -9.62 12.33
CA ILE A 11 14.71 -8.61 11.28
C ILE A 11 16.07 -7.90 11.15
N GLU A 12 16.70 -7.48 12.25
CA GLU A 12 18.00 -6.79 12.20
C GLU A 12 19.10 -7.64 11.54
N ARG A 13 19.11 -8.94 11.83
CA ARG A 13 20.01 -9.89 11.17
C ARG A 13 19.65 -10.14 9.71
N ASP A 14 18.44 -9.78 9.27
CA ASP A 14 18.00 -9.93 7.89
C ASP A 14 18.40 -8.74 7.01
N LEU A 15 18.36 -7.51 7.52
CA LEU A 15 18.48 -6.30 6.70
C LEU A 15 19.69 -6.30 5.75
N HIS A 16 20.85 -6.77 6.21
CA HIS A 16 22.10 -6.69 5.45
C HIS A 16 22.17 -7.64 4.24
N ARG A 17 21.33 -8.68 4.16
CA ARG A 17 21.31 -9.61 3.01
C ARG A 17 20.30 -9.22 1.94
N GLN A 18 19.56 -8.13 2.15
CA GLN A 18 18.49 -7.68 1.26
C GLN A 18 19.04 -6.67 0.27
N PHE A 19 19.21 -7.10 -0.99
CA PHE A 19 19.76 -6.28 -2.07
C PHE A 19 21.06 -5.55 -1.65
N PRO A 20 22.09 -6.28 -1.19
CA PRO A 20 23.26 -5.69 -0.53
C PRO A 20 24.08 -4.74 -1.41
N PHE A 21 23.94 -4.85 -2.73
CA PHE A 21 24.63 -4.00 -3.72
C PHE A 21 23.78 -2.83 -4.21
N HIS A 22 22.51 -2.75 -3.81
CA HIS A 22 21.62 -1.66 -4.20
C HIS A 22 21.90 -0.41 -3.37
N GLU A 23 21.97 0.76 -4.01
CA GLU A 23 22.35 2.04 -3.38
C GLU A 23 21.51 2.38 -2.14
N MET A 24 20.21 2.06 -2.19
CA MET A 24 19.30 2.27 -1.05
C MET A 24 19.65 1.41 0.20
N PHE A 25 20.23 0.22 0.02
CA PHE A 25 20.43 -0.78 1.08
C PHE A 25 21.90 -1.08 1.41
N VAL A 26 22.84 -0.60 0.60
CA VAL A 26 24.29 -0.87 0.75
C VAL A 26 24.86 -0.30 2.06
N ALA A 27 24.38 0.86 2.50
CA ALA A 27 24.87 1.50 3.72
C ALA A 27 24.29 0.80 4.96
N ARG A 28 25.15 0.19 5.77
CA ARG A 28 24.75 -0.46 7.02
C ARG A 28 24.15 0.57 7.98
N GLY A 29 22.92 0.35 8.41
CA GLY A 29 22.18 1.31 9.23
C GLY A 29 21.82 2.60 8.47
N GLY A 30 21.94 2.63 7.14
CA GLY A 30 21.47 3.73 6.30
C GLY A 30 19.95 3.82 6.24
N HIS A 31 19.45 4.88 5.61
CA HIS A 31 18.01 5.18 5.58
C HIS A 31 17.17 4.01 5.03
N GLY A 32 17.59 3.35 3.95
CA GLY A 32 16.85 2.22 3.38
C GLY A 32 16.75 1.01 4.32
N GLN A 33 17.84 0.65 5.01
CA GLN A 33 17.80 -0.43 6.01
C GLN A 33 16.91 -0.05 7.22
N GLN A 34 16.95 1.21 7.65
CA GLN A 34 16.09 1.69 8.74
C GLN A 34 14.62 1.67 8.35
N ASP A 35 14.28 2.07 7.13
CA ASP A 35 12.89 2.05 6.66
C ASP A 35 12.40 0.62 6.43
N LEU A 36 13.24 -0.27 5.91
CA LEU A 36 12.95 -1.71 5.83
C LEU A 36 12.68 -2.30 7.20
N PHE A 37 13.51 -1.98 8.20
CA PHE A 37 13.28 -2.38 9.59
C PHE A 37 11.93 -1.88 10.11
N LYS A 38 11.61 -0.60 9.90
CA LYS A 38 10.34 -0.01 10.36
C LYS A 38 9.13 -0.70 9.74
N VAL A 39 9.16 -0.97 8.43
CA VAL A 39 8.06 -1.63 7.70
C VAL A 39 7.85 -3.06 8.23
N LEU A 40 8.92 -3.85 8.33
CA LEU A 40 8.83 -5.24 8.79
C LEU A 40 8.44 -5.33 10.27
N LYS A 41 8.99 -4.45 11.12
CA LYS A 41 8.59 -4.36 12.54
C LYS A 41 7.13 -3.92 12.69
N ALA A 42 6.66 -2.98 11.87
CA ALA A 42 5.27 -2.58 11.89
C ALA A 42 4.35 -3.75 11.51
N TYR A 43 4.76 -4.58 10.54
CA TYR A 43 4.02 -5.79 10.17
C TYR A 43 3.87 -6.76 11.33
N THR A 44 4.93 -7.03 12.11
CA THR A 44 4.84 -7.96 13.25
C THR A 44 3.98 -7.43 14.39
N LEU A 45 3.85 -6.11 14.52
CA LEU A 45 2.94 -5.47 15.47
C LEU A 45 1.48 -5.52 14.97
N TYR A 46 1.29 -5.47 13.66
CA TYR A 46 -0.01 -5.54 13.01
C TYR A 46 -0.57 -6.97 12.97
N ARG A 47 0.30 -7.97 12.71
CA ARG A 47 0.01 -9.41 12.65
C ARG A 47 0.88 -10.21 13.64
N PRO A 48 0.68 -10.05 14.96
CA PRO A 48 1.49 -10.72 15.97
C PRO A 48 1.40 -12.25 15.91
N GLU A 49 0.29 -12.80 15.41
CA GLU A 49 0.05 -14.24 15.25
C GLU A 49 0.90 -14.89 14.15
N GLU A 50 1.24 -14.14 13.10
CA GLU A 50 2.09 -14.59 11.99
C GLU A 50 3.55 -14.20 12.24
N GLY A 51 3.77 -13.02 12.81
CA GLY A 51 5.10 -12.52 13.15
C GLY A 51 5.90 -12.14 11.90
N TYR A 52 7.19 -12.47 11.92
CA TYR A 52 8.11 -12.19 10.81
C TYR A 52 8.60 -13.47 10.14
N CYS A 53 8.38 -13.56 8.83
CA CYS A 53 8.99 -14.55 7.96
C CYS A 53 10.07 -13.88 7.11
N GLN A 54 11.27 -14.49 7.03
CA GLN A 54 12.41 -13.97 6.26
C GLN A 54 12.08 -13.66 4.79
N ALA A 55 11.12 -14.37 4.20
CA ALA A 55 10.69 -14.12 2.83
C ALA A 55 9.92 -12.80 2.64
N GLN A 56 9.51 -12.12 3.71
CA GLN A 56 8.84 -10.81 3.64
C GLN A 56 9.83 -9.66 3.40
N ALA A 57 11.06 -9.77 3.88
CA ALA A 57 12.07 -8.74 3.67
C ALA A 57 12.33 -8.39 2.20
N PRO A 58 12.54 -9.34 1.28
CA PRO A 58 12.75 -8.99 -0.12
C PRO A 58 11.50 -8.36 -0.75
N ILE A 59 10.29 -8.76 -0.33
CA ILE A 59 9.03 -8.12 -0.77
C ILE A 59 9.00 -6.64 -0.32
N ALA A 60 9.24 -6.39 0.97
CA ALA A 60 9.25 -5.05 1.54
C ALA A 60 10.35 -4.16 0.95
N ALA A 61 11.53 -4.71 0.66
CA ALA A 61 12.63 -3.99 0.04
C ALA A 61 12.27 -3.54 -1.39
N VAL A 62 11.70 -4.42 -2.22
CA VAL A 62 11.23 -4.06 -3.56
C VAL A 62 10.18 -2.94 -3.52
N LEU A 63 9.25 -2.99 -2.56
CA LEU A 63 8.27 -1.93 -2.37
C LEU A 63 8.93 -0.60 -2.01
N LEU A 64 9.87 -0.60 -1.04
CA LEU A 64 10.58 0.61 -0.59
C LEU A 64 11.41 1.28 -1.69
N MET A 65 11.87 0.52 -2.69
CA MET A 65 12.55 1.09 -3.85
C MET A 65 11.61 1.97 -4.71
N HIS A 66 10.29 1.78 -4.60
CA HIS A 66 9.29 2.44 -5.47
C HIS A 66 8.32 3.35 -4.74
N MET A 67 8.22 3.25 -3.41
CA MET A 67 7.27 4.04 -2.64
C MET A 67 7.75 4.33 -1.21
N PRO A 68 7.24 5.40 -0.56
CA PRO A 68 7.54 5.70 0.84
C PRO A 68 7.16 4.56 1.81
N ALA A 69 7.83 4.51 2.96
CA ALA A 69 7.69 3.42 3.93
C ALA A 69 6.25 3.13 4.38
N GLU A 70 5.42 4.15 4.57
CA GLU A 70 4.01 3.95 4.94
C GLU A 70 3.21 3.23 3.84
N GLN A 71 3.41 3.63 2.58
CA GLN A 71 2.75 2.99 1.44
C GLN A 71 3.28 1.56 1.26
N ALA A 72 4.59 1.36 1.40
CA ALA A 72 5.22 0.05 1.33
C ALA A 72 4.67 -0.90 2.42
N PHE A 73 4.42 -0.39 3.63
CA PHE A 73 3.77 -1.15 4.69
C PHE A 73 2.37 -1.61 4.29
N TRP A 74 1.51 -0.72 3.81
CA TRP A 74 0.14 -1.11 3.42
C TRP A 74 0.13 -2.05 2.20
N CYS A 75 1.01 -1.84 1.23
CA CYS A 75 1.19 -2.78 0.11
C CYS A 75 1.65 -4.16 0.60
N LEU A 76 2.61 -4.23 1.54
CA LEU A 76 3.05 -5.50 2.13
C LEU A 76 1.88 -6.23 2.80
N VAL A 77 1.06 -5.50 3.58
CA VAL A 77 -0.16 -6.06 4.20
C VAL A 77 -1.09 -6.65 3.15
N GLN A 78 -1.36 -5.93 2.05
CA GLN A 78 -2.21 -6.45 0.97
C GLN A 78 -1.61 -7.70 0.31
N ILE A 79 -0.30 -7.73 0.08
CA ILE A 79 0.37 -8.91 -0.49
C ILE A 79 0.20 -10.12 0.43
N CYS A 80 0.50 -9.97 1.72
CA CYS A 80 0.44 -11.09 2.66
C CYS A 80 -0.99 -11.60 2.90
N GLU A 81 -1.98 -10.70 2.98
CA GLU A 81 -3.34 -11.08 3.36
C GLU A 81 -4.25 -11.44 2.18
N LYS A 82 -4.11 -10.74 1.06
CA LYS A 82 -5.04 -10.84 -0.06
C LYS A 82 -4.46 -11.62 -1.24
N TYR A 83 -3.20 -11.38 -1.60
CA TYR A 83 -2.57 -12.06 -2.75
C TYR A 83 -1.98 -13.42 -2.37
N LEU A 84 -1.25 -13.49 -1.25
CA LEU A 84 -0.47 -14.66 -0.82
C LEU A 84 -0.91 -15.19 0.57
N PRO A 85 -2.22 -15.40 0.82
CA PRO A 85 -2.70 -15.78 2.15
C PRO A 85 -2.06 -17.08 2.64
N GLY A 86 -1.53 -17.04 3.86
CA GLY A 86 -0.95 -18.19 4.56
C GLY A 86 0.45 -18.61 4.10
N TYR A 87 1.06 -17.89 3.15
CA TYR A 87 2.43 -18.20 2.68
C TYR A 87 3.47 -18.08 3.79
N TYR A 88 3.29 -17.12 4.70
CA TYR A 88 4.27 -16.78 5.73
C TYR A 88 3.99 -17.47 7.08
N SER A 89 3.08 -18.45 7.09
CA SER A 89 2.80 -19.29 8.27
C SER A 89 3.91 -20.32 8.52
N GLU A 90 4.10 -20.74 9.78
CA GLU A 90 5.18 -21.65 10.19
C GLU A 90 5.19 -22.99 9.43
N LYS A 91 4.01 -23.52 9.10
CA LYS A 91 3.87 -24.84 8.46
C LYS A 91 3.95 -24.81 6.93
N LEU A 92 3.95 -23.62 6.31
CA LEU A 92 3.99 -23.45 4.86
C LEU A 92 2.91 -24.26 4.11
N GLU A 93 1.76 -24.54 4.73
CA GLU A 93 0.70 -25.38 4.15
C GLU A 93 0.19 -24.79 2.83
N ALA A 94 0.06 -23.45 2.77
CA ALA A 94 -0.35 -22.75 1.56
C ALA A 94 0.65 -22.90 0.40
N ILE A 95 1.96 -22.92 0.71
CA ILE A 95 3.02 -23.14 -0.29
C ILE A 95 3.02 -24.59 -0.76
N GLN A 96 2.86 -25.55 0.16
CA GLN A 96 2.75 -26.97 -0.18
C GLN A 96 1.55 -27.24 -1.09
N LEU A 97 0.40 -26.67 -0.78
CA LEU A 97 -0.80 -26.76 -1.62
C LEU A 97 -0.55 -26.17 -3.00
N ASP A 98 0.04 -24.98 -3.07
CA ASP A 98 0.36 -24.33 -4.34
C ASP A 98 1.42 -25.09 -5.14
N GLY A 99 2.31 -25.83 -4.47
CA GLY A 99 3.20 -26.77 -5.12
C GLY A 99 2.47 -27.91 -5.81
N ARG A 100 1.44 -28.47 -5.18
CA ARG A 100 0.58 -29.48 -5.82
C ARG A 100 -0.18 -28.90 -7.02
N ILE A 101 -0.67 -27.67 -6.90
CA ILE A 101 -1.32 -26.94 -8.01
C ILE A 101 -0.35 -26.74 -9.16
N LEU A 102 0.83 -26.16 -8.89
CA LEU A 102 1.88 -25.93 -9.88
C LEU A 102 2.24 -27.23 -10.62
N PHE A 103 2.42 -28.32 -9.86
CA PHE A 103 2.79 -29.61 -10.43
C PHE A 103 1.70 -30.19 -11.35
N SER A 104 0.44 -30.02 -10.98
CA SER A 104 -0.69 -30.44 -11.81
C SER A 104 -0.82 -29.60 -13.08
N LEU A 105 -0.64 -28.27 -12.98
CA LEU A 105 -0.62 -27.38 -14.14
C LEU A 105 0.58 -27.68 -15.07
N LEU A 106 1.73 -28.06 -14.52
CA LEU A 106 2.91 -28.45 -15.29
C LEU A 106 2.62 -29.64 -16.20
N ARG A 107 1.77 -30.58 -15.79
CA ARG A 107 1.35 -31.71 -16.64
C ARG A 107 0.70 -31.24 -17.95
N LYS A 108 -0.01 -30.12 -17.93
CA LYS A 108 -0.64 -29.52 -19.13
C LYS A 108 0.37 -28.73 -19.95
N VAL A 109 1.22 -27.94 -19.31
CA VAL A 109 2.18 -27.04 -19.98
C VAL A 109 3.39 -27.78 -20.56
N SER A 110 3.94 -28.73 -19.81
CA SER A 110 5.11 -29.51 -20.19
C SER A 110 5.01 -30.93 -19.62
N PRO A 111 4.34 -31.85 -20.35
CA PRO A 111 4.25 -33.25 -19.96
C PRO A 111 5.62 -33.92 -19.79
N VAL A 112 6.63 -33.46 -20.53
CA VAL A 112 8.01 -33.95 -20.45
C VAL A 112 8.62 -33.61 -19.09
N ALA A 113 8.56 -32.33 -18.68
CA ALA A 113 9.08 -31.90 -17.38
C ALA A 113 8.31 -32.57 -16.22
N TYR A 114 6.98 -32.63 -16.31
CA TYR A 114 6.14 -33.31 -15.32
C TYR A 114 6.57 -34.77 -15.12
N LYS A 115 6.65 -35.56 -16.20
CA LYS A 115 7.05 -36.98 -16.13
C LYS A 115 8.44 -37.16 -15.53
N HIS A 116 9.37 -36.29 -15.89
CA HIS A 116 10.73 -36.33 -15.35
C HIS A 116 10.75 -36.08 -13.84
N LEU A 117 10.14 -34.99 -13.38
CA LEU A 117 10.07 -34.66 -11.96
C LEU A 117 9.33 -35.74 -11.14
N SER A 118 8.23 -36.30 -11.69
CA SER A 118 7.54 -37.44 -11.07
C SER A 118 8.46 -38.66 -10.95
N LYS A 119 9.21 -39.00 -12.01
CA LYS A 119 10.13 -40.14 -12.02
C LYS A 119 11.24 -39.98 -10.98
N GLN A 120 11.78 -38.76 -10.85
CA GLN A 120 12.84 -38.44 -9.88
C GLN A 120 12.30 -38.16 -8.47
N LYS A 121 10.96 -38.21 -8.26
CA LYS A 121 10.30 -37.92 -6.98
C LYS A 121 10.71 -36.58 -6.38
N ILE A 122 10.86 -35.56 -7.23
CA ILE A 122 11.20 -34.21 -6.78
C ILE A 122 9.91 -33.48 -6.41
N ASP A 123 9.76 -33.22 -5.11
CA ASP A 123 8.66 -32.42 -4.60
C ASP A 123 8.82 -30.94 -5.00
N PRO A 124 7.76 -30.27 -5.51
CA PRO A 124 7.76 -28.85 -5.80
C PRO A 124 8.36 -27.95 -4.71
N ILE A 125 8.09 -28.26 -3.43
CA ILE A 125 8.57 -27.43 -2.30
C ILE A 125 10.09 -27.27 -2.29
N LEU A 126 10.84 -28.22 -2.87
CA LEU A 126 12.30 -28.22 -2.88
C LEU A 126 12.91 -27.13 -3.78
N TYR A 127 12.17 -26.63 -4.77
CA TYR A 127 12.67 -25.62 -5.71
C TYR A 127 11.83 -24.35 -5.77
N MET A 128 10.52 -24.43 -5.52
CA MET A 128 9.62 -23.28 -5.73
C MET A 128 9.43 -22.37 -4.51
N THR A 129 9.82 -22.83 -3.31
CA THR A 129 9.51 -22.11 -2.06
C THR A 129 9.99 -20.66 -2.11
N GLU A 130 11.23 -20.45 -2.53
CA GLU A 130 11.78 -19.11 -2.70
C GLU A 130 11.05 -18.31 -3.79
N TRP A 131 10.79 -18.93 -4.94
CA TRP A 131 10.10 -18.30 -6.07
C TRP A 131 8.74 -17.72 -5.66
N PHE A 132 7.97 -18.49 -4.91
CA PHE A 132 6.60 -18.12 -4.52
C PHE A 132 6.58 -17.19 -3.32
N MET A 133 7.33 -17.50 -2.26
CA MET A 133 7.32 -16.68 -1.05
C MET A 133 7.95 -15.30 -1.25
N CYS A 134 8.93 -15.19 -2.15
CA CYS A 134 9.59 -13.92 -2.48
C CYS A 134 9.04 -13.30 -3.78
N ALA A 135 7.97 -13.85 -4.37
CA ALA A 135 7.41 -13.40 -5.66
C ALA A 135 8.51 -13.13 -6.71
N PHE A 136 9.43 -14.08 -6.84
CA PHE A 136 10.60 -14.06 -7.75
C PHE A 136 11.61 -12.92 -7.57
N SER A 137 11.46 -12.05 -6.57
CA SER A 137 12.35 -10.88 -6.36
C SER A 137 13.81 -11.23 -6.06
N ARG A 138 14.09 -12.46 -5.60
CA ARG A 138 15.45 -12.97 -5.37
C ARG A 138 16.00 -13.85 -6.49
N THR A 139 15.17 -14.17 -7.48
CA THR A 139 15.50 -15.17 -8.51
C THR A 139 15.68 -14.54 -9.88
N LEU A 140 14.83 -13.59 -10.25
CA LEU A 140 14.85 -12.97 -11.56
C LEU A 140 15.77 -11.74 -11.61
N PRO A 141 16.36 -11.43 -12.78
CA PRO A 141 16.97 -10.13 -13.05
C PRO A 141 16.00 -8.99 -12.78
N TRP A 142 16.53 -7.83 -12.36
CA TRP A 142 15.71 -6.71 -11.89
C TRP A 142 14.63 -6.27 -12.87
N SER A 143 14.98 -6.11 -14.16
CA SER A 143 14.02 -5.71 -15.20
C SER A 143 12.84 -6.67 -15.32
N SER A 144 13.09 -7.99 -15.21
CA SER A 144 12.06 -9.02 -15.19
C SER A 144 11.23 -9.00 -13.91
N VAL A 145 11.84 -8.75 -12.74
CA VAL A 145 11.11 -8.61 -11.47
C VAL A 145 10.06 -7.51 -11.61
N LEU A 146 10.43 -6.34 -12.13
CA LEU A 146 9.51 -5.21 -12.29
C LEU A 146 8.29 -5.58 -13.14
N ARG A 147 8.51 -6.18 -14.32
CA ARG A 147 7.41 -6.60 -15.20
C ARG A 147 6.53 -7.69 -14.59
N VAL A 148 7.15 -8.66 -13.91
CA VAL A 148 6.41 -9.73 -13.21
C VAL A 148 5.55 -9.14 -12.08
N TRP A 149 6.07 -8.16 -11.35
CA TRP A 149 5.35 -7.46 -10.29
C TRP A 149 4.21 -6.59 -10.82
N ASP A 150 4.41 -5.88 -11.93
CA ASP A 150 3.36 -5.13 -12.63
C ASP A 150 2.17 -6.06 -12.97
N MET A 151 2.46 -7.20 -13.61
CA MET A 151 1.46 -8.21 -13.93
C MET A 151 0.85 -8.82 -12.66
N PHE A 152 1.65 -9.13 -11.64
CA PHE A 152 1.16 -9.73 -10.40
C PHE A 152 0.14 -8.85 -9.68
N PHE A 153 0.38 -7.54 -9.56
CA PHE A 153 -0.60 -6.63 -8.97
C PHE A 153 -1.87 -6.49 -9.80
N CYS A 154 -1.71 -6.41 -11.13
CA CYS A 154 -2.82 -6.22 -12.06
C CYS A 154 -3.71 -7.47 -12.19
N GLU A 155 -3.08 -8.63 -12.35
CA GLU A 155 -3.72 -9.88 -12.76
C GLU A 155 -3.81 -10.93 -11.65
N GLY A 156 -3.13 -10.71 -10.53
CA GLY A 156 -3.15 -11.56 -9.35
C GLY A 156 -2.14 -12.71 -9.35
N VAL A 157 -2.32 -13.62 -8.39
CA VAL A 157 -1.41 -14.73 -8.08
C VAL A 157 -1.17 -15.69 -9.26
N LYS A 158 -2.07 -15.74 -10.25
CA LYS A 158 -1.90 -16.60 -11.44
C LYS A 158 -0.57 -16.33 -12.16
N ILE A 159 -0.06 -15.11 -12.10
CA ILE A 159 1.21 -14.72 -12.70
C ILE A 159 2.38 -15.49 -12.07
N VAL A 160 2.37 -15.68 -10.75
CA VAL A 160 3.40 -16.46 -10.04
C VAL A 160 3.48 -17.89 -10.59
N PHE A 161 2.31 -18.52 -10.83
CA PHE A 161 2.25 -19.84 -11.47
C PHE A 161 2.75 -19.82 -12.91
N ARG A 162 2.35 -18.82 -13.71
CA ARG A 162 2.80 -18.72 -15.11
C ARG A 162 4.31 -18.58 -15.22
N VAL A 163 4.92 -17.71 -14.43
CA VAL A 163 6.37 -17.54 -14.38
C VAL A 163 7.05 -18.88 -14.06
N ALA A 164 6.60 -19.56 -13.00
CA ALA A 164 7.15 -20.87 -12.61
C ALA A 164 7.03 -21.91 -13.72
N LEU A 165 5.87 -21.98 -14.38
CA LEU A 165 5.61 -22.93 -15.47
C LEU A 165 6.48 -22.65 -16.69
N VAL A 166 6.70 -21.40 -17.05
CA VAL A 166 7.62 -21.00 -18.13
C VAL A 166 9.05 -21.43 -17.78
N LEU A 167 9.54 -21.11 -16.58
CA LEU A 167 10.88 -21.49 -16.15
C LEU A 167 11.07 -23.02 -16.15
N LEU A 168 10.09 -23.78 -15.66
CA LEU A 168 10.13 -25.25 -15.67
C LEU A 168 10.07 -25.83 -17.10
N LYS A 169 9.19 -25.30 -17.96
CA LYS A 169 9.08 -25.68 -19.38
C LYS A 169 10.41 -25.48 -20.09
N TYR A 170 11.07 -24.34 -19.90
CA TYR A 170 12.33 -24.05 -20.58
C TYR A 170 13.54 -24.68 -19.92
N THR A 171 13.48 -25.08 -18.66
CA THR A 171 14.59 -25.80 -18.00
C THR A 171 14.55 -27.30 -18.31
N LEU A 172 13.36 -27.93 -18.30
CA LEU A 172 13.20 -29.39 -18.34
C LEU A 172 12.28 -29.92 -19.45
N GLY A 173 11.70 -29.04 -20.28
CA GLY A 173 10.61 -29.42 -21.20
C GLY A 173 11.02 -30.12 -22.50
N SER A 174 12.29 -30.42 -22.73
CA SER A 174 12.73 -31.20 -23.90
C SER A 174 13.62 -32.36 -23.50
N SER A 175 13.51 -33.47 -24.24
CA SER A 175 14.34 -34.66 -24.01
C SER A 175 15.83 -34.36 -24.10
N GLU A 176 16.23 -33.39 -24.93
CA GLU A 176 17.61 -32.93 -25.03
C GLU A 176 18.10 -32.30 -23.72
N LYS A 177 17.29 -31.42 -23.11
CA LYS A 177 17.60 -30.80 -21.81
C LYS A 177 17.68 -31.83 -20.69
N LEU A 178 16.93 -32.92 -20.80
CA LEU A 178 16.95 -34.01 -19.82
C LEU A 178 18.18 -34.93 -19.94
N LYS A 179 18.92 -34.93 -21.07
CA LYS A 179 20.11 -35.80 -21.24
C LYS A 179 21.15 -35.58 -20.15
N SER A 180 21.31 -34.33 -19.70
CA SER A 180 22.22 -33.94 -18.61
C SER A 180 21.55 -33.89 -17.23
N CYS A 181 20.32 -34.38 -17.08
CA CYS A 181 19.61 -34.49 -15.81
C CYS A 181 19.00 -35.88 -15.64
N GLN A 182 19.84 -36.91 -15.44
CA GLN A 182 19.33 -38.27 -15.33
C GLN A 182 18.85 -38.63 -13.93
N GLY A 183 19.45 -38.02 -12.90
CA GLY A 183 19.12 -38.24 -11.50
C GLY A 183 18.46 -37.04 -10.81
N GLN A 184 18.15 -37.25 -9.53
CA GLN A 184 17.55 -36.22 -8.68
C GLN A 184 18.50 -35.05 -8.45
N TYR A 185 19.79 -35.33 -8.23
CA TYR A 185 20.81 -34.33 -7.92
C TYR A 185 21.00 -33.34 -9.08
N GLU A 186 21.27 -33.84 -10.29
CA GLU A 186 21.51 -33.00 -11.46
C GLU A 186 20.26 -32.20 -11.86
N THR A 187 19.08 -32.78 -11.63
CA THR A 187 17.81 -32.07 -11.84
C THR A 187 17.66 -30.91 -10.85
N MET A 188 17.98 -31.13 -9.57
CA MET A 188 17.93 -30.08 -8.55
C MET A 188 18.96 -28.98 -8.79
N GLU A 189 20.17 -29.30 -9.24
CA GLU A 189 21.17 -28.28 -9.60
C GLU A 189 20.66 -27.39 -10.73
N LYS A 190 20.07 -27.97 -11.79
CA LYS A 190 19.49 -27.16 -12.87
C LYS A 190 18.30 -26.31 -12.44
N LEU A 191 17.47 -26.80 -11.53
CA LEU A 191 16.35 -26.02 -11.00
C LEU A 191 16.81 -24.87 -10.11
N LYS A 192 17.94 -25.02 -9.41
CA LYS A 192 18.54 -23.96 -8.61
C LYS A 192 19.34 -22.95 -9.45
N ALA A 193 19.93 -23.39 -10.55
CA ALA A 193 20.70 -22.57 -11.47
C ALA A 193 20.06 -22.56 -12.86
N ILE A 194 18.87 -21.95 -12.95
CA ILE A 194 18.18 -21.79 -14.24
C ILE A 194 19.03 -20.89 -15.14
N ASP A 195 19.13 -21.28 -16.41
CA ASP A 195 19.86 -20.55 -17.43
C ASP A 195 19.35 -19.09 -17.53
N PRO A 196 20.22 -18.07 -17.33
CA PRO A 196 19.84 -16.67 -17.29
C PRO A 196 19.08 -16.19 -18.51
N LYS A 197 19.26 -16.82 -19.69
CA LYS A 197 18.56 -16.43 -20.91
C LYS A 197 17.03 -16.56 -20.78
N TYR A 198 16.56 -17.52 -19.98
CA TYR A 198 15.13 -17.74 -19.75
C TYR A 198 14.55 -16.78 -18.72
N MET A 199 15.40 -16.08 -17.97
CA MET A 199 14.98 -15.11 -16.97
C MET A 199 14.97 -13.68 -17.50
N GLN A 200 15.50 -13.42 -18.70
CA GLN A 200 15.56 -12.09 -19.29
C GLN A 200 14.16 -11.58 -19.66
N GLU A 201 13.92 -10.28 -19.46
CA GLU A 201 12.62 -9.63 -19.65
C GLU A 201 12.03 -9.95 -21.03
N ASN A 202 12.81 -9.71 -22.09
CA ASN A 202 12.37 -9.86 -23.48
C ASN A 202 11.85 -11.26 -23.81
N PHE A 203 12.44 -12.30 -23.21
CA PHE A 203 12.03 -13.67 -23.41
C PHE A 203 10.90 -14.06 -22.47
N LEU A 204 11.10 -13.83 -21.17
CA LEU A 204 10.22 -14.33 -20.12
C LEU A 204 8.81 -13.73 -20.23
N ILE A 205 8.69 -12.43 -20.49
CA ILE A 205 7.40 -11.75 -20.54
C ILE A 205 6.56 -12.23 -21.74
N GLY A 206 7.19 -12.39 -22.91
CA GLY A 206 6.52 -12.95 -24.09
C GLY A 206 5.91 -14.32 -23.80
N GLU A 207 6.70 -15.22 -23.20
CA GLU A 207 6.25 -16.57 -22.87
C GLU A 207 5.16 -16.60 -21.78
N ILE A 208 5.20 -15.70 -20.79
CA ILE A 208 4.16 -15.59 -19.75
C ILE A 208 2.82 -15.17 -20.35
N VAL A 209 2.83 -14.23 -21.29
CA VAL A 209 1.61 -13.73 -21.96
C VAL A 209 1.02 -14.78 -22.88
N GLU A 210 1.85 -15.51 -23.63
CA GLU A 210 1.42 -16.59 -24.52
C GLU A 210 0.89 -17.84 -23.80
N LEU A 211 1.28 -18.02 -22.52
CA LEU A 211 0.89 -19.21 -21.76
C LEU A 211 -0.63 -19.22 -21.47
N GLN A 212 -1.33 -20.23 -22.00
CA GLN A 212 -2.78 -20.42 -21.86
C GLN A 212 -3.20 -20.99 -20.49
N ILE A 213 -2.70 -20.43 -19.39
CA ILE A 213 -3.14 -20.78 -18.03
C ILE A 213 -4.01 -19.65 -17.50
N THR A 214 -5.32 -19.87 -17.45
CA THR A 214 -6.27 -18.87 -16.95
C THR A 214 -6.40 -18.93 -15.44
N GLU A 215 -6.96 -17.88 -14.84
CA GLU A 215 -7.32 -17.86 -13.41
C GLU A 215 -8.25 -19.03 -13.05
N ARG A 216 -9.21 -19.35 -13.92
CA ARG A 216 -10.12 -20.49 -13.75
C ARG A 216 -9.38 -21.82 -13.70
N ASP A 217 -8.24 -21.95 -14.38
CA ASP A 217 -7.43 -23.16 -14.32
C ASP A 217 -6.74 -23.31 -12.97
N VAL A 218 -6.20 -22.21 -12.43
CA VAL A 218 -5.58 -22.17 -11.10
C VAL A 218 -6.62 -22.43 -10.02
N GLU A 219 -7.79 -21.79 -10.09
CA GLU A 219 -8.87 -21.96 -9.12
C GLU A 219 -9.44 -23.39 -9.15
N ARG A 220 -9.69 -23.95 -10.34
CA ARG A 220 -10.15 -25.33 -10.48
C ARG A 220 -9.16 -26.30 -9.84
N GLU A 221 -7.87 -26.10 -10.10
CA GLU A 221 -6.84 -26.95 -9.53
C GLU A 221 -6.71 -26.75 -8.01
N HIS A 222 -6.85 -25.52 -7.53
CA HIS A 222 -6.89 -25.22 -6.11
C HIS A 222 -7.99 -26.01 -5.39
N LEU A 223 -9.23 -26.00 -5.90
CA LEU A 223 -10.34 -26.76 -5.32
C LEU A 223 -10.08 -28.28 -5.30
N ILE A 224 -9.49 -28.82 -6.38
CA ILE A 224 -9.15 -30.25 -6.48
C ILE A 224 -8.09 -30.62 -5.43
N GLN A 225 -7.01 -29.84 -5.33
CA GLN A 225 -5.91 -30.13 -4.43
C GLN A 225 -6.29 -29.86 -2.97
N LEU A 226 -7.14 -28.86 -2.71
CA LEU A 226 -7.67 -28.58 -1.38
C LEU A 226 -8.53 -29.74 -0.86
N LYS A 227 -9.37 -30.33 -1.73
CA LYS A 227 -10.15 -31.52 -1.38
C LYS A 227 -9.25 -32.70 -1.01
N LYS A 228 -8.23 -32.99 -1.83
CA LYS A 228 -7.26 -34.06 -1.55
C LYS A 228 -6.47 -33.80 -0.27
N TRP A 229 -6.08 -32.54 -0.04
CA TRP A 229 -5.41 -32.14 1.19
C TRP A 229 -6.28 -32.42 2.42
N LYS A 230 -7.58 -32.09 2.34
CA LYS A 230 -8.53 -32.34 3.43
C LYS A 230 -8.67 -33.83 3.75
N GLU A 231 -8.63 -34.68 2.72
CA GLU A 231 -8.67 -36.14 2.86
C GLU A 231 -7.38 -36.70 3.46
N GLU A 232 -6.20 -36.16 3.10
CA GLU A 232 -4.90 -36.66 3.55
C GLU A 232 -4.45 -36.12 4.93
N PHE A 233 -4.72 -34.84 5.23
CA PHE A 233 -4.16 -34.13 6.39
C PHE A 233 -5.20 -33.42 7.25
N GLY A 234 -6.47 -33.38 6.84
CA GLY A 234 -7.52 -32.62 7.52
C GLY A 234 -7.58 -31.15 7.09
N GLU A 235 -8.24 -30.31 7.89
CA GLU A 235 -8.46 -28.91 7.54
C GLU A 235 -7.16 -28.09 7.58
N LEU A 236 -7.00 -27.18 6.60
CA LEU A 236 -5.93 -26.20 6.62
C LEU A 236 -6.06 -25.32 7.86
N GLN A 237 -4.94 -25.11 8.56
CA GLN A 237 -4.92 -24.20 9.69
C GLN A 237 -4.93 -22.74 9.23
N CYS A 238 -4.38 -22.50 8.04
CA CYS A 238 -4.56 -21.26 7.30
C CYS A 238 -6.02 -21.16 6.80
N LYS A 239 -6.73 -20.11 7.20
CA LYS A 239 -7.92 -19.69 6.45
C LYS A 239 -7.43 -19.25 5.08
N SER A 240 -7.65 -20.06 4.06
CA SER A 240 -7.40 -19.69 2.66
C SER A 240 -8.70 -19.09 2.11
N PRO A 241 -8.94 -17.77 2.23
CA PRO A 241 -10.01 -17.14 1.46
C PRO A 241 -9.75 -17.40 -0.03
N PRO A 242 -10.78 -17.34 -0.88
CA PRO A 242 -10.61 -17.41 -2.33
C PRO A 242 -9.50 -16.43 -2.73
N ARG A 243 -8.44 -16.94 -3.35
CA ARG A 243 -7.30 -16.11 -3.78
C ARG A 243 -7.86 -15.07 -4.73
N MET A 244 -7.65 -13.79 -4.44
CA MET A 244 -8.21 -12.72 -5.26
C MET A 244 -7.31 -12.40 -6.45
N HIS A 245 -7.94 -12.22 -7.61
CA HIS A 245 -7.25 -12.19 -8.89
C HIS A 245 -6.96 -10.76 -9.36
N GLY A 246 -6.08 -10.10 -8.59
CA GLY A 246 -5.58 -8.76 -8.90
C GLY A 246 -6.32 -7.65 -8.18
N ALA A 247 -5.82 -6.42 -8.37
CA ALA A 247 -6.22 -5.26 -7.59
C ALA A 247 -7.73 -4.95 -7.67
N LYS A 248 -8.35 -5.18 -8.84
CA LYS A 248 -9.79 -4.93 -9.03
C LYS A 248 -10.65 -5.87 -8.18
N ALA A 249 -10.38 -7.17 -8.22
CA ALA A 249 -11.15 -8.15 -7.43
C ALA A 249 -11.01 -7.89 -5.93
N ILE A 250 -9.82 -7.46 -5.48
CA ILE A 250 -9.57 -7.08 -4.09
C ILE A 250 -10.39 -5.85 -3.71
N SER A 251 -10.33 -4.80 -4.53
CA SER A 251 -11.10 -3.56 -4.30
C SER A 251 -12.61 -3.80 -4.29
N ASP A 252 -13.12 -4.70 -5.13
CA ASP A 252 -14.55 -5.03 -5.21
C ASP A 252 -15.01 -5.87 -3.99
N SER A 253 -14.08 -6.57 -3.31
CA SER A 253 -14.38 -7.41 -2.15
C SER A 253 -14.43 -6.64 -0.82
N ASP A 254 -13.78 -5.48 -0.74
CA ASP A 254 -13.73 -4.69 0.48
C ASP A 254 -15.03 -3.89 0.65
N PRO A 255 -15.58 -3.78 1.88
CA PRO A 255 -16.84 -3.09 2.11
C PRO A 255 -16.76 -1.60 1.71
N PRO A 256 -17.85 -0.99 1.22
CA PRO A 256 -17.89 0.34 0.59
C PRO A 256 -17.58 1.54 1.51
N ASN A 257 -17.07 1.30 2.72
CA ASN A 257 -16.84 2.33 3.73
C ASN A 257 -15.47 3.04 3.59
N HIS A 258 -14.65 2.65 2.61
CA HIS A 258 -13.44 3.40 2.28
C HIS A 258 -13.79 4.54 1.32
N LYS A 259 -13.59 5.79 1.79
CA LYS A 259 -13.49 6.93 0.88
C LYS A 259 -12.40 6.60 -0.15
N PRO A 260 -12.64 6.77 -1.46
CA PRO A 260 -11.60 6.61 -2.46
C PRO A 260 -10.36 7.41 -2.03
N LEU A 261 -9.19 6.78 -2.07
CA LEU A 261 -7.93 7.49 -1.84
C LEU A 261 -7.89 8.67 -2.82
N GLU A 262 -7.86 9.90 -2.30
CA GLU A 262 -7.69 11.06 -3.17
C GLU A 262 -6.30 10.97 -3.80
N HIS A 263 -6.26 11.04 -5.13
CA HIS A 263 -5.03 11.04 -5.89
C HIS A 263 -4.23 12.29 -5.52
N SER A 264 -3.18 12.14 -4.71
CA SER A 264 -2.18 13.19 -4.50
C SER A 264 -1.02 12.93 -5.47
N PRO A 265 -1.02 13.52 -6.68
CA PRO A 265 0.08 13.32 -7.62
C PRO A 265 1.38 13.84 -6.99
N SER A 266 2.42 13.02 -7.00
CA SER A 266 3.76 13.38 -6.51
C SER A 266 4.40 14.53 -7.28
N ILE A 267 3.86 14.85 -8.47
CA ILE A 267 4.28 15.96 -9.32
C ILE A 267 3.10 16.92 -9.47
N ILE A 268 3.18 18.06 -8.78
CA ILE A 268 2.21 19.15 -8.90
C ILE A 268 2.67 20.06 -10.05
N LEU A 269 2.06 19.92 -11.23
CA LEU A 269 2.21 20.91 -12.29
C LEU A 269 1.27 22.09 -12.01
N PRO A 270 1.75 23.34 -12.07
CA PRO A 270 0.88 24.50 -11.91
C PRO A 270 -0.13 24.54 -13.05
N SER A 271 -1.41 24.43 -12.71
CA SER A 271 -2.50 24.41 -13.66
C SER A 271 -2.78 25.82 -14.19
N ASN A 272 -2.56 26.01 -15.50
CA ASN A 272 -3.05 27.18 -16.22
C ASN A 272 -4.59 27.21 -16.15
N THR A 273 -5.11 28.30 -15.61
CA THR A 273 -6.54 28.58 -15.45
C THR A 273 -7.19 28.73 -16.82
N SER A 274 -7.99 27.73 -17.24
CA SER A 274 -8.93 27.88 -18.35
C SER A 274 -10.36 27.85 -17.81
N ALA A 275 -11.10 28.91 -18.13
CA ALA A 275 -12.42 29.22 -17.59
C ALA A 275 -13.48 28.19 -18.02
N ILE A 276 -14.14 27.55 -17.05
CA ILE A 276 -15.29 26.68 -17.27
C ILE A 276 -16.53 27.56 -17.52
N LYS A 277 -17.11 27.51 -18.73
CA LYS A 277 -18.42 28.12 -19.04
C LYS A 277 -19.54 27.36 -18.32
N LYS A 278 -20.15 27.99 -17.31
CA LYS A 278 -21.34 27.47 -16.60
C LYS A 278 -22.55 27.30 -17.53
N THR A 279 -23.26 26.18 -17.40
CA THR A 279 -24.44 25.79 -18.20
C THR A 279 -25.65 26.68 -17.91
N ARG A 280 -26.57 26.79 -18.88
CA ARG A 280 -27.76 27.67 -18.83
C ARG A 280 -28.67 27.39 -17.62
N GLU A 281 -28.73 26.15 -17.16
CA GLU A 281 -29.52 25.72 -15.99
C GLU A 281 -28.91 26.22 -14.66
N GLN A 282 -27.58 26.23 -14.53
CA GLN A 282 -26.91 26.75 -13.33
C GLN A 282 -27.17 28.26 -13.16
N LYS A 283 -27.16 29.02 -14.25
CA LYS A 283 -27.50 30.45 -14.23
C LYS A 283 -28.96 30.72 -13.85
N GLN A 284 -29.86 29.78 -14.17
CA GLN A 284 -31.29 29.93 -13.89
C GLN A 284 -31.59 29.66 -12.41
N MET A 285 -30.98 28.60 -11.83
CA MET A 285 -31.08 28.31 -10.40
C MET A 285 -30.47 29.40 -9.52
N GLU A 286 -29.33 29.98 -9.94
CA GLU A 286 -28.66 31.06 -9.19
C GLU A 286 -29.54 32.33 -9.14
N LYS A 287 -30.23 32.64 -10.25
CA LYS A 287 -31.16 33.77 -10.34
C LYS A 287 -32.45 33.57 -9.54
N GLU A 288 -32.92 32.33 -9.40
CA GLU A 288 -34.05 31.98 -8.52
C GLU A 288 -33.66 32.06 -7.04
N GLN A 289 -32.48 31.56 -6.67
CA GLN A 289 -31.98 31.66 -5.29
C GLN A 289 -31.77 33.13 -4.87
N GLU A 290 -31.29 33.98 -5.77
CA GLU A 290 -31.11 35.41 -5.50
C GLU A 290 -32.46 36.13 -5.29
N LYS A 291 -33.48 35.80 -6.11
CA LYS A 291 -34.86 36.30 -5.90
C LYS A 291 -35.45 35.83 -4.57
N GLN A 292 -35.20 34.57 -4.17
CA GLN A 292 -35.67 34.04 -2.90
C GLN A 292 -35.04 34.80 -1.72
N ARG A 293 -33.72 35.05 -1.77
CA ARG A 293 -32.98 35.80 -0.74
C ARG A 293 -33.46 37.25 -0.64
N ALA A 294 -33.71 37.91 -1.77
CA ALA A 294 -34.25 39.27 -1.79
C ALA A 294 -35.66 39.37 -1.20
N LYS A 295 -36.50 38.33 -1.39
CA LYS A 295 -37.86 38.28 -0.84
C LYS A 295 -37.84 38.12 0.69
N VAL A 296 -36.98 37.23 1.20
CA VAL A 296 -36.78 37.03 2.65
C VAL A 296 -36.21 38.28 3.33
N ALA A 297 -35.28 38.99 2.67
CA ALA A 297 -34.73 40.24 3.20
C ALA A 297 -35.80 41.34 3.33
N LYS A 298 -36.71 41.46 2.34
CA LYS A 298 -37.82 42.43 2.39
C LYS A 298 -38.84 42.11 3.48
N GLU A 299 -39.13 40.83 3.73
CA GLU A 299 -40.01 40.42 4.83
C GLU A 299 -39.40 40.75 6.20
N ARG A 300 -38.11 40.47 6.40
CA ARG A 300 -37.39 40.82 7.64
C ARG A 300 -37.38 42.33 7.91
N GLU A 301 -37.15 43.16 6.89
CA GLU A 301 -37.24 44.62 7.05
C GLU A 301 -38.66 45.09 7.42
N LYS A 302 -39.69 44.41 6.93
CA LYS A 302 -41.09 44.77 7.20
C LYS A 302 -41.47 44.42 8.64
N GLU A 303 -41.05 43.26 9.14
CA GLU A 303 -41.20 42.86 10.55
C GLU A 303 -40.44 43.79 11.50
N GLU A 304 -39.23 44.21 11.13
CA GLU A 304 -38.44 45.12 11.96
C GLU A 304 -39.07 46.52 12.05
N LYS A 305 -39.66 47.00 10.95
CA LYS A 305 -40.42 48.27 10.92
C LYS A 305 -41.71 48.19 11.74
N GLU A 306 -42.37 47.04 11.80
CA GLU A 306 -43.55 46.84 12.67
C GLU A 306 -43.18 46.77 14.15
N LYS A 307 -42.10 46.07 14.51
CA LYS A 307 -41.57 46.04 15.89
C LYS A 307 -41.20 47.44 16.39
N LYS A 308 -40.51 48.23 15.57
CA LYS A 308 -40.15 49.63 15.89
C LYS A 308 -41.38 50.54 16.05
N LYS A 309 -42.48 50.29 15.32
CA LYS A 309 -43.76 51.03 15.51
C LYS A 309 -44.46 50.64 16.82
N LEU A 310 -44.34 49.39 17.27
CA LEU A 310 -44.95 48.90 18.50
C LEU A 310 -44.23 49.42 19.76
N GLU A 311 -42.90 49.53 19.71
CA GLU A 311 -42.09 50.10 20.79
C GLU A 311 -42.33 51.61 20.98
N LYS A 312 -42.50 52.36 19.89
CA LYS A 312 -42.85 53.80 19.95
C LYS A 312 -44.23 54.09 20.54
N LYS A 313 -45.14 53.11 20.57
CA LYS A 313 -46.46 53.23 21.23
C LYS A 313 -46.38 52.95 22.74
N LYS A 314 -45.36 52.23 23.23
CA LYS A 314 -45.20 51.92 24.66
C LYS A 314 -44.49 53.02 25.46
N SER A 315 -43.70 53.89 24.83
CA SER A 315 -42.94 54.96 25.51
C SER A 315 -43.67 56.31 25.65
N LYS A 316 -44.98 56.39 25.39
CA LYS A 316 -45.77 57.64 25.46
C LYS A 316 -46.88 57.67 26.53
N GLY A 317 -46.79 56.84 27.56
CA GLY A 317 -47.78 56.83 28.64
C GLY A 317 -47.18 56.42 29.99
N LYS A 318 -46.64 57.41 30.72
CA LYS A 318 -46.64 57.59 32.19
C LYS A 318 -45.51 58.56 32.61
N GLY A 319 -45.82 59.86 32.64
CA GLY A 319 -45.47 60.70 33.80
C GLY A 319 -46.55 60.45 34.87
N ASP A 320 -46.43 60.81 36.14
CA ASP A 320 -45.56 61.77 36.82
C ASP A 320 -45.74 61.57 38.35
N GLN A 321 -44.90 62.22 39.17
CA GLN A 321 -44.98 62.43 40.64
C GLN A 321 -44.54 61.26 41.55
N SER A 322 -43.81 61.44 42.65
CA SER A 322 -43.24 62.61 43.34
C SER A 322 -42.35 62.15 44.51
N ASN A 323 -41.31 62.94 44.81
CA ASN A 323 -40.64 63.20 46.10
C ASN A 323 -40.69 62.21 47.28
N GLY A 324 -39.53 62.00 47.91
CA GLY A 324 -39.47 61.61 49.32
C GLY A 324 -38.08 61.18 49.75
N ASN A 325 -37.56 61.83 50.79
CA ASN A 325 -36.17 61.87 51.22
C ASN A 325 -35.91 60.92 52.41
N VAL A 326 -34.64 60.89 52.88
CA VAL A 326 -34.11 60.38 54.18
C VAL A 326 -33.62 58.92 54.15
N LYS A 327 -32.30 58.62 54.20
CA LYS A 327 -31.22 58.75 55.23
C LYS A 327 -31.18 57.59 56.24
N GLU A 328 -29.95 57.35 56.71
CA GLU A 328 -29.48 56.48 57.83
C GLU A 328 -29.12 55.02 57.48
N GLU A 329 -27.82 54.68 57.45
CA GLU A 329 -26.93 54.28 58.59
C GLU A 329 -27.09 52.79 58.91
N ASN A 330 -26.11 51.98 59.32
CA ASN A 330 -24.66 52.02 59.40
C ASN A 330 -24.23 50.57 59.77
N GLY A 331 -22.98 50.18 59.48
CA GLY A 331 -22.29 49.04 60.11
C GLY A 331 -22.55 47.65 59.51
N GLY A 332 -21.56 46.77 59.33
CA GLY A 332 -20.13 46.83 59.65
C GLY A 332 -19.43 45.56 59.15
N GLU A 333 -18.17 45.76 58.79
CA GLU A 333 -17.01 44.84 58.82
C GLU A 333 -17.08 43.43 58.23
N GLY A 334 -16.08 43.09 57.41
CA GLY A 334 -15.73 41.67 57.24
C GLY A 334 -14.89 41.21 56.05
N THR A 335 -13.77 41.89 55.74
CA THR A 335 -12.54 41.30 55.15
C THR A 335 -12.52 40.70 53.71
N ARG A 336 -11.66 41.33 52.88
CA ARG A 336 -10.69 40.79 51.90
C ARG A 336 -11.22 40.08 50.64
N ASP A 337 -10.68 40.28 49.45
CA ASP A 337 -9.82 41.31 48.88
C ASP A 337 -10.05 41.26 47.36
N HIS A 338 -9.80 42.38 46.72
CA HIS A 338 -10.17 42.80 45.38
C HIS A 338 -9.54 41.94 44.26
N ARG A 339 -10.28 41.60 43.18
CA ARG A 339 -10.45 42.38 41.91
C ARG A 339 -9.11 42.62 41.19
N GLN A 340 -8.96 42.64 39.88
CA GLN A 340 -9.75 42.43 38.66
C GLN A 340 -8.73 42.68 37.52
N GLU A 341 -8.80 41.98 36.39
CA GLU A 341 -8.33 42.52 35.08
C GLU A 341 -9.04 43.86 34.76
N PRO A 342 -8.70 44.73 33.74
CA PRO A 342 -8.17 44.39 32.39
C PRO A 342 -7.38 45.49 31.61
N VAL A 343 -7.15 45.23 30.30
CA VAL A 343 -7.04 46.14 29.12
C VAL A 343 -5.65 46.54 28.54
N GLN A 344 -5.53 46.38 27.21
CA GLN A 344 -4.51 46.74 26.18
C GLN A 344 -4.24 48.29 26.07
N PRO A 345 -3.32 48.91 25.24
CA PRO A 345 -2.96 48.60 23.82
C PRO A 345 -1.60 49.11 23.18
N LEU A 346 -1.41 48.80 21.87
CA LEU A 346 -0.72 49.53 20.76
C LEU A 346 0.85 49.61 20.60
N VAL A 347 1.27 49.58 19.31
CA VAL A 347 2.61 49.42 18.66
C VAL A 347 3.35 50.78 18.45
N PRO A 348 4.71 50.90 18.18
CA PRO A 348 5.28 50.84 16.80
C PRO A 348 6.81 50.50 16.59
N LYS A 349 7.12 49.87 15.43
CA LYS A 349 8.22 50.05 14.42
C LYS A 349 9.76 49.97 14.71
N GLN A 350 10.45 49.43 13.68
CA GLN A 350 11.86 49.53 13.19
C GLN A 350 12.81 48.34 13.54
N ASN A 351 13.15 47.45 12.58
CA ASN A 351 14.18 47.48 11.51
C ASN A 351 15.64 47.25 12.00
N LEU A 352 16.27 46.12 11.60
CA LEU A 352 17.32 46.04 10.54
C LEU A 352 18.45 44.99 10.83
N LYS A 353 18.66 44.07 9.85
CA LYS A 353 19.91 43.32 9.45
C LYS A 353 20.49 42.27 10.40
N ASP A 354 21.12 41.16 10.02
CA ASP A 354 21.47 40.41 8.79
C ASP A 354 21.84 38.98 9.32
N THR A 355 21.60 37.84 8.68
CA THR A 355 22.49 37.26 7.66
C THR A 355 21.90 35.92 7.18
N LEU A 356 21.63 35.79 5.88
CA LEU A 356 21.44 34.52 5.17
C LEU A 356 22.79 33.85 4.90
N LYS A 357 22.85 32.51 4.97
CA LYS A 357 23.68 31.71 4.04
C LYS A 357 22.89 30.51 3.53
N VAL A 358 22.48 30.66 2.27
CA VAL A 358 22.04 29.62 1.33
C VAL A 358 23.30 29.06 0.67
N HIS A 359 23.41 27.74 0.55
CA HIS A 359 24.28 27.10 -0.42
C HIS A 359 23.43 26.26 -1.38
N GLN A 360 23.27 26.78 -2.59
CA GLN A 360 22.95 26.02 -3.79
C GLN A 360 24.28 25.72 -4.50
N SER A 361 24.37 24.55 -5.12
CA SER A 361 25.27 24.30 -6.24
C SER A 361 24.58 23.35 -7.21
N ASN A 362 24.13 23.92 -8.33
CA ASN A 362 23.86 23.21 -9.58
C ASN A 362 25.19 23.02 -10.30
N GLU A 363 25.51 21.81 -10.75
CA GLU A 363 26.22 21.63 -12.02
C GLU A 363 25.65 20.42 -12.76
N SER A 364 25.33 20.68 -14.03
CA SER A 364 24.87 19.74 -15.04
C SER A 364 26.05 19.46 -15.97
N LEU A 365 26.34 18.19 -16.24
CA LEU A 365 27.03 17.78 -17.47
C LEU A 365 26.45 16.46 -17.98
N CYS A 366 25.97 16.54 -19.22
CA CYS A 366 25.61 15.44 -20.09
C CYS A 366 26.89 14.76 -20.59
N SER A 367 26.95 13.42 -20.62
CA SER A 367 27.49 12.59 -21.73
C SER A 367 27.84 11.15 -21.31
N LYS A 368 27.32 10.20 -22.12
CA LYS A 368 27.86 8.89 -22.51
C LYS A 368 27.64 7.67 -21.62
N GLU A 369 26.77 6.80 -22.15
CA GLU A 369 26.91 5.34 -22.29
C GLU A 369 27.95 4.65 -21.41
N SER A 370 27.47 3.83 -20.49
CA SER A 370 28.17 2.62 -20.07
C SER A 370 27.15 1.52 -19.83
N GLU A 371 27.17 0.54 -20.73
CA GLU A 371 26.61 -0.78 -20.55
C GLU A 371 27.18 -1.46 -19.29
N ASP A 372 26.48 -2.52 -18.90
CA ASP A 372 26.95 -3.69 -18.17
C ASP A 372 26.88 -3.78 -16.64
N THR A 373 26.12 -4.82 -16.26
CA THR A 373 26.34 -5.74 -15.14
C THR A 373 25.91 -5.28 -13.76
N TYR A 374 24.65 -5.58 -13.42
CA TYR A 374 24.21 -5.76 -12.03
C TYR A 374 23.56 -7.13 -11.87
N LEU A 375 24.32 -8.02 -11.20
CA LEU A 375 23.88 -9.27 -10.60
C LEU A 375 23.20 -9.01 -9.25
#